data_AF-A0A7X6XIC8-F1
#
_entry.id   AF-A0A7X6XIC8-F1
#
_cell.length_a   1.000
_cell.length_b   1.000
_cell.length_c   1.000
_cell.angle_alpha   90.00
_cell.angle_beta   90.00
_cell.angle_gamma   90.00
#
_symmetry.space_group_name_H-M   'P 1'
#
loop_
_entity.id
_entity.type
_entity.pdbx_description
1 polymer ?
#
loop_
_entity_poly.entity_id
_entity_poly.type
_entity_poly.pdbx_seq_one_letter_code
_entity_poly.pdbx_strand_id
1 'polypeptide(L)' 'MKELNPTIRSTELYFSALAYLNFSTKDIANYTFVTTRSVQVRKNRMRKKYNIPSEVDFNEWFRSLVNGQTFAENEEKDKS' A
#
# COMPACT_ATOMS: atom_id res chain seq x y z
N MET A 1 -8.13 -6.37 2.94
CA MET A 1 -7.68 -5.51 4.07
C MET A 1 -8.24 -5.92 5.43
N LYS A 2 -9.56 -6.10 5.62
CA LYS A 2 -10.10 -6.57 6.90
C LYS A 2 -9.62 -7.98 7.28
N GLU A 3 -9.37 -8.83 6.30
CA GLU A 3 -8.79 -10.17 6.49
C GLU A 3 -7.33 -10.12 6.96
N LEU A 4 -6.54 -9.14 6.48
CA LEU A 4 -5.14 -8.94 6.88
C LEU A 4 -5.01 -8.25 8.24
N ASN A 5 -5.96 -7.39 8.58
CA ASN A 5 -6.00 -6.73 9.87
C ASN A 5 -7.46 -6.46 10.29
N PRO A 6 -8.05 -7.34 11.11
CA PRO A 6 -9.44 -7.20 11.54
C PRO A 6 -9.66 -5.97 12.44
N THR A 7 -8.60 -5.41 13.01
CA THR A 7 -8.63 -4.20 13.86
C THR A 7 -8.19 -2.94 13.12
N ILE A 8 -8.14 -2.98 11.78
CA ILE A 8 -7.76 -1.83 10.95
C ILE A 8 -8.65 -0.62 11.25
N ARG A 9 -8.02 0.51 11.54
CA ARG A 9 -8.76 1.75 11.83
C ARG A 9 -9.39 2.29 10.54
N SER A 10 -10.55 2.95 10.64
CA SER A 10 -11.22 3.56 9.49
C SER A 10 -10.32 4.52 8.71
N THR A 11 -9.41 5.24 9.39
CA THR A 11 -8.44 6.13 8.73
C THR A 11 -7.35 5.37 7.96
N GLU A 12 -6.93 4.19 8.43
CA GLU A 12 -6.03 3.31 7.69
C GLU A 12 -6.73 2.69 6.49
N LEU A 13 -7.99 2.29 6.64
CA LEU A 13 -8.81 1.77 5.54
C LEU A 13 -9.02 2.83 4.45
N TYR A 14 -9.39 4.05 4.82
CA TYR A 14 -9.55 5.17 3.88
C TYR A 14 -8.25 5.47 3.13
N PHE A 15 -7.13 5.55 3.85
CA PHE A 15 -5.81 5.75 3.24
C PHE A 15 -5.44 4.62 2.27
N SER A 16 -5.72 3.37 2.66
CA SER A 16 -5.50 2.18 1.82
C SER A 16 -6.34 2.22 0.55
N ALA A 17 -7.59 2.68 0.64
CA ALA A 17 -8.47 2.86 -0.52
C ALA A 17 -7.91 3.91 -1.50
N LEU A 18 -7.39 5.03 -0.99
CA LEU A 18 -6.77 6.04 -1.85
C LEU A 18 -5.50 5.51 -2.55
N ALA A 19 -4.67 4.74 -1.83
CA ALA A 19 -3.50 4.08 -2.41
C ALA A 19 -3.90 3.03 -3.47
N TYR A 20 -4.92 2.22 -3.17
CA TYR A 20 -5.51 1.27 -4.12
C TYR A 20 -6.03 1.96 -5.39
N LEU A 21 -6.65 3.12 -5.27
CA LEU A 21 -7.10 3.91 -6.43
C LEU A 21 -5.94 4.58 -7.20
N ASN A 22 -4.68 4.34 -6.80
CA ASN A 22 -3.47 4.91 -7.38
C ASN A 22 -3.43 6.44 -7.36
N PHE A 23 -3.98 7.04 -6.30
CA PHE A 23 -3.80 8.48 -6.09
C PHE A 23 -2.33 8.81 -5.77
N SER A 24 -1.88 9.97 -6.26
CA SER A 24 -0.53 10.44 -5.97
C SER A 24 -0.41 10.85 -4.50
N THR A 25 0.83 10.96 -4.02
CA THR A 25 1.09 11.47 -2.65
C THR A 25 0.50 12.87 -2.43
N LYS A 26 0.44 13.71 -3.49
CA LYS A 26 -0.16 15.05 -3.43
C LYS A 26 -1.67 14.98 -3.30
N ASP A 27 -2.31 14.12 -4.09
CA ASP A 27 -3.77 13.95 -4.04
C ASP A 27 -4.20 13.37 -2.69
N ILE A 28 -3.48 12.36 -2.19
CA ILE A 28 -3.75 11.79 -0.87
C ILE A 28 -3.61 12.84 0.23
N ALA A 29 -2.59 13.70 0.16
CA ALA A 29 -2.40 14.81 1.10
C ALA A 29 -3.60 15.77 1.08
N ASN A 30 -4.10 16.13 -0.11
CA ASN A 30 -5.27 16.98 -0.28
C ASN A 30 -6.54 16.32 0.26
N TYR A 31 -6.79 15.04 -0.05
CA TYR A 31 -7.99 14.32 0.40
C TYR A 31 -8.01 14.01 1.89
N THR A 32 -6.83 13.85 2.50
CA THR A 32 -6.70 13.56 3.94
C THR A 32 -6.41 14.79 4.78
N PHE A 33 -6.32 15.97 4.17
CA PHE A 33 -6.00 17.25 4.83
C PHE A 33 -4.72 17.19 5.67
N VAL A 34 -3.69 16.51 5.17
CA VAL A 34 -2.37 16.42 5.81
C VAL A 34 -1.28 16.84 4.83
N THR A 35 -0.06 17.07 5.34
CA THR A 35 1.08 17.37 4.46
C THR A 35 1.54 16.14 3.68
N THR A 36 2.15 16.35 2.52
CA THR A 36 2.79 15.29 1.74
C THR A 36 3.85 14.53 2.55
N ARG A 37 4.55 15.20 3.48
CA ARG A 37 5.48 14.56 4.42
C ARG A 37 4.76 13.60 5.37
N SER A 38 3.60 13.98 5.90
CA SER A 38 2.79 13.09 6.76
C SER A 38 2.30 11.86 6.00
N VAL A 39 1.94 12.01 4.71
CA VAL A 39 1.62 10.87 3.84
C VAL A 39 2.81 9.92 3.72
N GLN A 40 4.02 10.44 3.47
CA GLN A 40 5.24 9.62 3.36
C GLN A 40 5.57 8.89 4.67
N VAL A 41 5.46 9.56 5.81
CA VAL A 41 5.65 8.91 7.12
C VAL A 41 4.64 7.79 7.34
N ARG A 42 3.38 8.00 6.95
CA ARG A 42 2.33 6.97 7.05
C ARG A 42 2.61 5.79 6.12
N LYS A 43 3.05 6.03 4.87
CA LYS A 43 3.51 4.98 3.96
C LYS A 43 4.64 4.16 4.58
N ASN A 44 5.65 4.80 5.16
CA ASN A 44 6.76 4.09 5.82
C ASN A 44 6.33 3.26 7.03
N ARG A 45 5.38 3.77 7.85
CA ARG A 45 4.81 2.98 8.96
C ARG A 45 4.08 1.75 8.44
N MET A 46 3.30 1.90 7.37
CA MET A 46 2.58 0.78 6.73
C MET A 46 3.55 -0.23 6.11
N ARG A 47 4.63 0.23 5.45
CA ARG A 47 5.69 -0.64 4.94
C ARG A 47 6.29 -1.51 6.03
N LYS A 48 6.64 -0.93 7.18
CA LYS A 48 7.15 -1.70 8.33
C LYS A 48 6.09 -2.65 8.91
N LYS A 49 4.84 -2.20 9.02
CA LYS A 49 3.73 -2.99 9.60
C LYS A 49 3.39 -4.22 8.77
N TYR A 50 3.50 -4.13 7.44
CA TYR A 50 3.17 -5.23 6.52
C TYR A 50 4.40 -5.83 5.82
N ASN A 51 5.60 -5.49 6.30
CA ASN A 51 6.87 -5.97 5.77
C ASN A 51 7.03 -5.77 4.25
N ILE A 52 6.60 -4.61 3.74
CA ILE A 52 6.66 -4.26 2.31
C ILE A 52 8.10 -3.85 1.96
N PRO A 53 8.74 -4.47 0.94
CA PRO A 53 10.07 -4.09 0.48
C PRO A 53 10.15 -2.63 -0.01
N SER A 54 11.34 -2.04 0.04
CA SER A 54 11.60 -0.68 -0.47
C SER A 54 11.43 -0.56 -1.98
N GLU A 55 11.77 -1.61 -2.71
CA GLU A 55 11.77 -1.67 -4.17
C GLU A 55 10.36 -1.75 -4.77
N VAL A 56 9.36 -2.07 -3.94
CA VAL A 56 7.97 -2.21 -4.38
C VAL A 56 7.24 -0.87 -4.22
N ASP A 57 6.57 -0.46 -5.30
CA ASP A 57 5.68 0.70 -5.21
C ASP A 57 4.54 0.43 -4.23
N PHE A 58 4.30 1.40 -3.35
CA PHE A 58 3.32 1.25 -2.28
C PHE A 58 1.90 1.10 -2.82
N ASN A 59 1.54 1.88 -3.83
CA ASN A 59 0.19 1.85 -4.40
C ASN A 59 -0.03 0.54 -5.17
N GLU A 60 0.99 0.08 -5.91
CA GLU A 60 0.97 -1.20 -6.63
C GLU A 60 0.80 -2.40 -5.67
N TRP A 61 1.55 -2.42 -4.56
CA TRP A 61 1.39 -3.45 -3.53
C TRP A 61 -0.04 -3.51 -2.97
N PHE A 62 -0.66 -2.35 -2.74
CA PHE A 62 -2.05 -2.31 -2.27
C PHE A 62 -3.06 -2.84 -3.30
N ARG A 63 -2.79 -2.66 -4.59
CA ARG A 63 -3.62 -3.20 -5.68
C ARG A 63 -3.52 -4.71 -5.79
N SER A 64 -2.31 -5.27 -5.65
CA SER A 64 -2.12 -6.72 -5.74
C SER A 64 -2.83 -7.49 -4.61
N LEU A 65 -2.90 -6.90 -3.41
CA LEU A 65 -3.60 -7.49 -2.27
C LEU A 65 -5.10 -7.73 -2.49
N VAL A 66 -5.76 -6.92 -3.33
CA VAL A 66 -7.20 -7.05 -3.59
C VAL A 66 -7.46 -7.98 -4.76
N ASN A 67 -6.55 -8.02 -5.74
CA ASN A 67 -6.72 -8.82 -6.94
C ASN A 67 -6.30 -10.29 -6.77
N GLY A 68 -5.84 -10.70 -5.58
CA GLY A 68 -5.40 -12.07 -5.33
C GLY A 68 -4.12 -12.47 -6.06
N GLN A 69 -3.41 -11.52 -6.70
CA GLN A 69 -2.13 -11.77 -7.32
C GLN A 69 -1.02 -11.64 -6.28
N THR A 70 -0.61 -12.77 -5.72
CA THR A 70 0.59 -12.87 -4.90
C THR A 70 1.81 -12.69 -5.80
N PHE A 71 2.70 -11.77 -5.46
CA PHE A 71 3.99 -11.58 -6.17
C PHE A 71 4.98 -12.74 -5.97
N ALA A 72 4.52 -13.89 -5.43
CA ALA A 72 5.35 -15.01 -5.02
C ALA A 72 5.62 -16.05 -6.15
N GLU A 73 5.23 -15.78 -7.40
CA GLU A 73 5.37 -16.75 -8.51
C GLU A 73 6.28 -16.28 -9.66
N ASN A 74 7.21 -15.35 -9.44
CA ASN A 74 8.16 -14.92 -10.49
C ASN A 74 9.63 -15.16 -10.13
N GLU A 75 9.98 -16.33 -9.58
CA GLU A 75 11.39 -16.78 -9.47
C GLU A 75 11.76 -17.98 -10.37
N GLU A 76 10.89 -18.46 -11.25
CA GLU A 76 11.17 -19.68 -12.06
C GLU A 76 11.17 -19.48 -13.59
N LYS A 77 11.53 -18.28 -14.08
CA LYS A 77 11.83 -18.05 -15.51
C LYS A 77 13.11 -17.25 -15.72
N ASP A 78 14.23 -17.78 -15.23
CA ASP A 78 15.56 -17.41 -15.74
C ASP A 78 16.52 -18.61 -15.78
N LYS A 79 15.99 -19.77 -16.21
CA LYS A 79 16.75 -20.94 -16.64
C LYS A 79 16.01 -21.66 -17.76
N SER A 80 16.04 -21.08 -18.96
CA SER A 80 15.87 -21.84 -20.22
C SER A 80 16.53 -21.11 -21.37
#